data_AF-A0A7C9NBS5-F1
#
_entry.id   AF-A0A7C9NBS5-F1
#
_cell.length_a   1.000
_cell.length_b   1.000
_cell.length_c   1.000
_cell.angle_alpha   90.00
_cell.angle_beta   90.00
_cell.angle_gamma   90.00
#
_symmetry.space_group_name_H-M   'P 1'
#
loop_
_entity.id
_entity.type
_entity.pdbx_description
1 polymer ?
#
loop_
_entity_poly.entity_id
_entity_poly.type
_entity_poly.pdbx_seq_one_letter_code
_entity_poly.pdbx_strand_id
1 'polypeptide(L)'
;MPSKTARSARPLPVQEKPGPGRSRYAIGLVAAILVAGSLGYLFGTPDATENSVAEMRAAEMKRDAQQVTELTSTARTTVAEVTKVMVGLGEALPPGGALAARTPSEAEIGEWQKVMKQAVDRHAATPSGTTATNVARGGFRSAVDGMALAVDTYAYCRKVSTDVRAGCLEVARRQRTAGVMAWSVAATQLDAINVDAGHGHQHVYLTSTPGEGAMMADGVPEGTN
;
A
#
# COMPACT_ATOMS: atom_id res chain seq x y z
N MET A 1 65.63 -19.54 -5.48
CA MET A 1 64.93 -20.74 -6.01
C MET A 1 63.52 -20.80 -5.43
N PRO A 2 62.51 -21.26 -6.18
CA PRO A 2 61.22 -20.55 -6.30
C PRO A 2 59.99 -21.34 -5.82
N SER A 3 58.87 -20.62 -5.60
CA SER A 3 57.49 -20.92 -6.08
C SER A 3 56.56 -19.80 -5.57
N LYS A 4 56.19 -18.77 -6.34
CA LYS A 4 55.16 -18.72 -7.41
C LYS A 4 53.85 -19.43 -7.07
N THR A 5 52.88 -18.68 -6.54
CA THR A 5 51.47 -18.77 -6.96
C THR A 5 50.86 -17.37 -6.94
N ALA A 6 50.87 -16.73 -8.10
CA ALA A 6 50.05 -15.56 -8.39
C ALA A 6 48.57 -15.99 -8.37
N ARG A 7 47.72 -15.27 -7.63
CA ARG A 7 46.27 -15.37 -7.80
C ARG A 7 45.92 -14.82 -9.18
N SER A 8 45.30 -15.67 -9.99
CA SER A 8 44.78 -15.31 -11.31
C SER A 8 43.79 -14.15 -11.18
N ALA A 9 44.05 -13.04 -11.88
CA ALA A 9 43.10 -11.96 -12.06
C ALA A 9 41.93 -12.50 -12.87
N ARG A 10 40.72 -12.49 -12.28
CA ARG A 10 39.50 -12.87 -12.98
C ARG A 10 39.26 -11.84 -14.10
N PRO A 11 39.14 -12.24 -15.37
CA PRO A 11 38.79 -11.29 -16.42
C PRO A 11 37.39 -10.74 -16.14
N LEU A 12 37.22 -9.42 -16.26
CA LEU A 12 35.90 -8.81 -16.31
C LEU A 12 35.18 -9.30 -17.58
N PRO A 13 33.86 -9.55 -17.52
CA PRO A 13 33.11 -9.90 -18.72
C PRO A 13 33.20 -8.76 -19.73
N VAL A 14 33.43 -9.12 -20.99
CA VAL A 14 33.41 -8.20 -22.13
C VAL A 14 32.03 -7.58 -22.22
N GLN A 15 31.98 -6.25 -22.30
CA GLN A 15 30.77 -5.49 -22.53
C GLN A 15 30.30 -5.77 -23.98
N GLU A 16 29.33 -6.66 -24.14
CA GLU A 16 28.68 -6.88 -25.44
C GLU A 16 27.96 -5.60 -25.87
N LYS A 17 28.33 -5.07 -27.05
CA LYS A 17 27.56 -4.03 -27.72
C LYS A 17 26.17 -4.61 -28.04
N PRO A 18 25.06 -3.89 -27.79
CA PRO A 18 23.74 -4.37 -28.16
C PRO A 18 23.64 -4.46 -29.68
N GLY A 19 23.59 -5.69 -30.20
CA GLY A 19 23.29 -5.95 -31.60
C GLY A 19 21.82 -5.60 -31.92
N PRO A 20 21.51 -5.06 -33.11
CA PRO A 20 20.14 -4.77 -33.51
C PRO A 20 19.47 -6.08 -33.90
N GLY A 21 18.78 -6.73 -32.96
CA GLY A 21 18.33 -8.10 -33.20
C GLY A 21 17.27 -8.62 -32.23
N ARG A 22 16.27 -7.80 -31.88
CA ARG A 22 15.11 -8.27 -31.10
C ARG A 22 13.80 -7.67 -31.65
N SER A 23 13.49 -8.00 -32.90
CA SER A 23 12.18 -7.67 -33.53
C SER A 23 11.67 -8.82 -34.42
N ARG A 24 11.91 -10.07 -34.02
CA ARG A 24 11.41 -11.24 -34.76
C ARG A 24 10.66 -12.27 -33.90
N TYR A 25 10.76 -12.19 -32.57
CA TYR A 25 10.05 -13.11 -31.67
C TYR A 25 8.68 -12.60 -31.21
N ALA A 26 8.40 -11.30 -31.31
CA ALA A 26 7.07 -10.75 -31.01
C ALA A 26 6.04 -11.04 -32.12
N ILE A 27 6.49 -11.17 -33.38
CA ILE A 27 5.60 -11.43 -34.52
C ILE A 27 5.17 -12.91 -34.56
N GLY A 28 6.05 -13.83 -34.15
CA GLY A 28 5.73 -15.27 -34.13
C GLY A 28 4.64 -15.66 -33.11
N LEU A 29 4.60 -14.99 -31.95
CA LEU A 29 3.61 -15.29 -30.91
C LEU A 29 2.20 -14.81 -31.30
N VAL A 30 2.11 -13.64 -31.94
CA VAL A 30 0.82 -13.08 -32.43
C VAL A 30 0.27 -13.91 -33.60
N ALA A 31 1.14 -14.37 -34.51
CA ALA A 31 0.72 -15.23 -35.61
C ALA A 31 0.26 -16.62 -35.13
N ALA A 32 0.91 -17.21 -34.12
CA ALA A 32 0.51 -18.49 -33.55
C ALA A 32 -0.85 -18.41 -32.80
N ILE A 33 -1.12 -17.30 -32.10
CA ILE A 33 -2.42 -17.06 -31.43
C ILE A 33 -3.54 -16.85 -32.46
N LEU A 34 -3.27 -16.14 -33.57
CA LEU A 34 -4.25 -15.91 -34.63
C LEU A 34 -4.56 -17.17 -35.44
N VAL A 35 -3.58 -18.05 -35.67
CA VAL A 35 -3.80 -19.33 -36.38
C VAL A 35 -4.47 -20.38 -35.47
N ALA A 36 -4.13 -20.42 -34.18
CA ALA A 36 -4.81 -21.30 -33.22
C ALA A 36 -6.26 -20.85 -32.95
N GLY A 37 -6.51 -19.53 -32.86
CA GLY A 37 -7.85 -18.96 -32.68
C GLY A 37 -8.76 -19.14 -33.91
N SER A 38 -8.20 -19.09 -35.13
CA SER A 38 -8.98 -19.29 -36.36
C SER A 38 -9.33 -20.76 -36.62
N LEU A 39 -8.51 -21.72 -36.18
CA LEU A 39 -8.86 -23.14 -36.21
C LEU A 39 -9.90 -23.52 -35.14
N GLY A 40 -9.88 -22.90 -33.95
CA GLY A 40 -10.91 -23.10 -32.92
C GLY A 40 -12.29 -22.55 -33.32
N TYR A 41 -12.32 -21.40 -33.99
CA TYR A 41 -13.56 -20.76 -34.48
C TYR A 41 -14.26 -21.56 -35.60
N LEU A 42 -13.52 -22.37 -36.35
CA LEU A 42 -14.06 -23.22 -37.42
C LEU A 42 -14.74 -24.51 -36.91
N PHE A 43 -14.55 -24.89 -35.64
CA PHE A 43 -15.07 -26.15 -35.08
C PHE A 43 -15.85 -26.02 -33.76
N GLY A 44 -16.02 -24.83 -33.19
CA GLY A 44 -16.80 -24.64 -31.97
C GLY A 44 -17.43 -23.27 -31.88
N THR A 45 -18.75 -23.18 -32.08
CA THR A 45 -19.52 -22.09 -31.48
C THR A 45 -19.38 -22.19 -29.97
N PRO A 46 -19.11 -21.07 -29.25
CA PRO A 46 -19.02 -21.12 -27.79
C PRO A 46 -20.23 -21.81 -27.19
N ASP A 47 -19.98 -22.87 -26.42
CA ASP A 47 -21.02 -23.57 -25.67
C ASP A 47 -21.67 -22.58 -24.68
N ALA A 48 -22.95 -22.78 -24.36
CA ALA A 48 -23.68 -22.02 -23.33
C ALA A 48 -22.87 -21.86 -22.02
N THR A 49 -22.04 -22.85 -21.67
CA THR A 49 -21.09 -22.79 -20.54
C THR A 49 -20.01 -21.72 -20.74
N GLU A 50 -19.40 -21.62 -21.92
CA GLU A 50 -18.35 -20.63 -22.20
C GLU A 50 -18.91 -19.20 -22.19
N ASN A 51 -20.12 -19.01 -22.75
CA ASN A 51 -20.82 -17.73 -22.69
C ASN A 51 -21.17 -17.36 -21.24
N SER A 52 -21.66 -18.32 -20.44
CA SER A 52 -21.93 -18.09 -19.01
C SER A 52 -20.66 -17.71 -18.23
N VAL A 53 -19.52 -18.36 -18.50
CA VAL A 53 -18.24 -18.01 -17.88
C VAL A 53 -17.78 -16.60 -18.29
N ALA A 54 -17.93 -16.23 -19.56
CA ALA A 54 -17.59 -14.89 -20.02
C ALA A 54 -18.46 -13.81 -19.36
N GLU A 55 -19.77 -14.04 -19.25
CA GLU A 55 -20.70 -13.14 -18.56
C GLU A 55 -20.38 -13.00 -17.08
N MET A 56 -20.07 -14.11 -16.39
CA MET A 56 -19.67 -14.09 -14.98
C MET A 56 -18.39 -13.27 -14.78
N ARG A 57 -17.37 -13.47 -15.62
CA ARG A 57 -16.12 -12.69 -15.58
C ARG A 57 -16.35 -11.21 -15.83
N ALA A 58 -17.18 -10.85 -16.81
CA ALA A 58 -17.52 -9.46 -17.08
C ALA A 58 -18.24 -8.80 -15.88
N ALA A 59 -19.16 -9.54 -15.25
CA ALA A 59 -19.86 -9.07 -14.05
C ALA A 59 -18.91 -8.93 -12.85
N GLU A 60 -17.94 -9.83 -12.69
CA GLU A 60 -16.89 -9.74 -11.67
C GLU A 60 -15.99 -8.52 -11.88
N MET A 61 -15.52 -8.27 -13.10
CA MET A 61 -14.70 -7.10 -13.42
C MET A 61 -15.43 -5.80 -13.12
N LYS A 62 -16.73 -5.71 -13.46
CA LYS A 62 -17.54 -4.53 -13.14
C LYS A 62 -17.67 -4.31 -11.63
N ARG A 63 -17.90 -5.39 -10.86
CA ARG A 63 -17.97 -5.30 -9.39
C ARG A 63 -16.64 -4.90 -8.78
N ASP A 64 -15.53 -5.43 -9.28
CA ASP A 64 -14.20 -5.09 -8.77
C ASP A 64 -13.86 -3.62 -9.02
N ALA A 65 -14.13 -3.09 -10.22
CA ALA A 65 -13.94 -1.66 -10.51
C ALA A 65 -14.74 -0.75 -9.56
N GLN A 66 -15.99 -1.13 -9.25
CA GLN A 66 -16.79 -0.42 -8.26
C GLN A 66 -16.17 -0.50 -6.86
N GLN A 67 -15.70 -1.69 -6.44
CA GLN A 67 -15.06 -1.85 -5.14
C GLN A 67 -13.75 -1.07 -5.02
N VAL A 68 -12.96 -0.96 -6.09
CA VAL A 68 -11.77 -0.12 -6.14
C VAL A 68 -12.14 1.34 -5.93
N THR A 69 -13.16 1.83 -6.62
CA THR A 69 -13.66 3.21 -6.45
C THR A 69 -14.12 3.48 -5.00
N GLU A 70 -14.89 2.56 -4.42
CA GLU A 70 -15.37 2.67 -3.03
C GLU A 70 -14.21 2.64 -2.02
N LEU A 71 -13.22 1.77 -2.24
CA LEU A 71 -12.02 1.68 -1.40
C LEU A 71 -11.18 2.95 -1.49
N THR A 72 -10.98 3.49 -2.70
CA THR A 72 -10.29 4.77 -2.92
C THR A 72 -10.98 5.92 -2.20
N SER A 73 -12.31 6.02 -2.31
CA SER A 73 -13.10 7.04 -1.62
C SER A 73 -12.96 6.92 -0.09
N THR A 74 -13.08 5.70 0.43
CA THR A 74 -12.93 5.39 1.85
C THR A 74 -11.54 5.77 2.37
N ALA A 75 -10.49 5.46 1.60
CA ALA A 75 -9.11 5.81 1.93
C ALA A 75 -8.90 7.33 1.96
N ARG A 76 -9.41 8.08 0.96
CA ARG A 76 -9.34 9.55 0.92
C ARG A 76 -10.01 10.20 2.12
N THR A 77 -11.24 9.79 2.46
CA THR A 77 -11.94 10.28 3.66
C THR A 77 -11.12 10.01 4.92
N THR A 78 -10.55 8.81 5.03
CA THR A 78 -9.75 8.43 6.19
C THR A 78 -8.48 9.28 6.30
N VAL A 79 -7.76 9.54 5.19
CA VAL A 79 -6.59 10.43 5.18
C VAL A 79 -6.97 11.83 5.68
N ALA A 80 -8.06 12.40 5.17
CA ALA A 80 -8.50 13.74 5.55
C ALA A 80 -8.78 13.88 7.06
N GLU A 81 -9.33 12.83 7.68
CA GLU A 81 -9.65 12.81 9.12
C GLU A 81 -8.43 12.48 9.98
N VAL A 82 -7.71 11.40 9.64
CA VAL A 82 -6.63 10.82 10.46
C VAL A 82 -5.34 11.63 10.39
N THR A 83 -5.09 12.38 9.31
CA THR A 83 -3.86 13.20 9.17
C THR A 83 -3.68 14.15 10.36
N LYS A 84 -4.74 14.82 10.81
CA LYS A 84 -4.67 15.75 11.95
C LYS A 84 -4.28 15.03 13.24
N VAL A 85 -4.81 13.82 13.44
CA VAL A 85 -4.49 12.99 14.61
C VAL A 85 -3.02 12.54 14.55
N MET A 86 -2.55 12.05 13.40
CA MET A 86 -1.17 11.58 13.26
C MET A 86 -0.14 12.71 13.36
N VAL A 87 -0.46 13.91 12.88
CA VAL A 87 0.36 15.12 13.10
C VAL A 87 0.41 15.46 14.59
N GLY A 88 -0.75 15.58 15.23
CA GLY A 88 -0.83 15.92 16.65
C GLY A 88 -0.13 14.90 17.56
N LEU A 89 -0.25 13.61 17.24
CA LEU A 89 0.45 12.53 17.94
C LEU A 89 1.96 12.57 17.68
N GLY A 90 2.38 12.94 16.47
CA GLY A 90 3.80 13.12 16.11
C GLY A 90 4.45 14.27 16.90
N GLU A 91 3.74 15.39 17.07
CA GLU A 91 4.19 16.51 17.92
C GLU A 91 4.27 16.12 19.40
N ALA A 92 3.39 15.23 19.85
CA ALA A 92 3.40 14.71 21.22
C ALA A 92 4.50 13.64 21.44
N LEU A 93 5.04 13.07 20.36
CA LEU A 93 6.05 12.02 20.35
C LEU A 93 7.20 12.34 19.37
N PRO A 94 7.85 13.52 19.50
CA PRO A 94 8.82 13.95 18.52
C PRO A 94 10.10 13.11 18.58
N PRO A 95 10.85 13.02 17.47
CA PRO A 95 12.20 12.51 17.48
C PRO A 95 13.06 13.30 18.49
N GLY A 96 13.78 12.62 19.38
CA GLY A 96 14.61 13.27 20.41
C GLY A 96 13.98 13.36 21.81
N GLY A 97 12.73 12.91 21.99
CA GLY A 97 12.13 12.69 23.31
C GLY A 97 11.42 13.89 23.93
N ALA A 98 11.21 13.83 25.24
CA ALA A 98 10.22 14.67 25.95
C ALA A 98 10.47 16.20 25.90
N LEU A 99 11.71 16.65 25.69
CA LEU A 99 12.04 18.09 25.69
C LEU A 99 11.41 18.85 24.51
N ALA A 100 11.16 18.18 23.40
CA ALA A 100 10.51 18.76 22.23
C ALA A 100 8.99 18.47 22.17
N ALA A 101 8.47 17.69 23.12
CA ALA A 101 7.13 17.12 23.04
C ALA A 101 6.05 18.14 23.39
N ARG A 102 5.07 18.30 22.49
CA ARG A 102 3.82 18.99 22.83
C ARG A 102 3.04 18.15 23.83
N THR A 103 2.44 18.81 24.82
CA THR A 103 1.54 18.14 25.77
C THR A 103 0.08 18.42 25.40
N PRO A 104 -0.60 17.54 24.65
CA PRO A 104 -2.02 17.66 24.35
C PRO A 104 -2.89 17.62 25.62
N SER A 105 -4.03 18.29 25.55
CA SER A 105 -5.04 18.24 26.62
C SER A 105 -5.76 16.88 26.64
N GLU A 106 -6.40 16.53 27.76
CA GLU A 106 -7.24 15.32 27.83
C GLU A 106 -8.40 15.36 26.84
N ALA A 107 -9.00 16.54 26.62
CA ALA A 107 -10.07 16.71 25.63
C ALA A 107 -9.59 16.45 24.20
N GLU A 108 -8.39 16.90 23.88
CA GLU A 108 -7.78 16.67 22.57
C GLU A 108 -7.49 15.18 22.32
N ILE A 109 -6.96 14.48 23.32
CA ILE A 109 -6.74 13.02 23.24
C ILE A 109 -8.07 12.29 23.07
N GLY A 110 -9.12 12.69 23.79
CA GLY A 110 -10.46 12.12 23.65
C GLY A 110 -11.01 12.26 22.23
N GLU A 111 -10.84 13.41 21.59
CA GLU A 111 -11.24 13.59 20.19
C GLU A 111 -10.40 12.75 19.23
N TRP A 112 -9.09 12.58 19.48
CA TRP A 112 -8.25 11.68 18.69
C TRP A 112 -8.74 10.23 18.76
N GLN A 113 -9.03 9.73 19.96
CA GLN A 113 -9.57 8.38 20.16
C GLN A 113 -10.90 8.19 19.44
N LYS A 114 -11.77 9.19 19.47
CA LYS A 114 -13.05 9.18 18.75
C LYS A 114 -12.87 9.13 17.24
N VAL A 115 -11.99 9.96 16.68
CA VAL A 115 -11.67 9.94 15.23
C VAL A 115 -11.09 8.60 14.83
N MET A 116 -10.14 8.07 15.59
CA MET A 116 -9.54 6.76 15.30
C MET A 116 -10.58 5.63 15.39
N LYS A 117 -11.47 5.66 16.38
CA LYS A 117 -12.57 4.70 16.49
C LYS A 117 -13.48 4.73 15.26
N GLN A 118 -13.86 5.92 14.79
CA GLN A 118 -14.68 6.06 13.58
C GLN A 118 -13.95 5.51 12.34
N ALA A 119 -12.64 5.75 12.23
CA ALA A 119 -11.84 5.18 11.16
C ALA A 119 -11.79 3.63 11.24
N VAL A 120 -11.57 3.06 12.42
CA VAL A 120 -11.60 1.59 12.63
C VAL A 120 -12.95 1.03 12.21
N ASP A 121 -14.05 1.61 12.70
CA ASP A 121 -15.41 1.14 12.40
C ASP A 121 -15.70 1.20 10.89
N ARG A 122 -15.18 2.22 10.17
CA ARG A 122 -15.30 2.34 8.71
C ARG A 122 -14.55 1.24 7.95
N HIS A 123 -13.35 0.87 8.41
CA HIS A 123 -12.52 -0.17 7.78
C HIS A 123 -12.83 -1.60 8.25
N ALA A 124 -13.76 -1.76 9.18
CA ALA A 124 -14.16 -3.07 9.70
C ALA A 124 -14.93 -3.91 8.66
N ALA A 125 -15.58 -3.26 7.68
CA ALA A 125 -16.35 -3.94 6.64
C ALA A 125 -15.44 -4.72 5.67
N THR A 126 -15.74 -6.00 5.46
CA THR A 126 -15.00 -6.89 4.55
C THR A 126 -15.86 -7.44 3.40
N PRO A 127 -16.39 -6.58 2.49
CA PRO A 127 -16.87 -7.04 1.20
C PRO A 127 -15.79 -7.86 0.49
N SER A 128 -16.18 -8.99 -0.09
CA SER A 128 -15.28 -9.81 -0.89
C SER A 128 -15.02 -9.15 -2.25
N GLY A 129 -13.76 -8.87 -2.55
CA GLY A 129 -13.28 -8.45 -3.87
C GLY A 129 -12.25 -9.41 -4.43
N THR A 130 -11.49 -8.97 -5.45
CA THR A 130 -10.31 -9.70 -5.92
C THR A 130 -9.24 -9.81 -4.83
N THR A 131 -8.27 -10.71 -5.01
CA THR A 131 -7.17 -10.88 -4.06
C THR A 131 -6.44 -9.56 -3.80
N ALA A 132 -6.13 -8.79 -4.84
CA ALA A 132 -5.42 -7.51 -4.70
C ALA A 132 -6.24 -6.47 -3.92
N THR A 133 -7.55 -6.35 -4.23
CA THR A 133 -8.49 -5.49 -3.49
C THR A 133 -8.60 -5.90 -2.02
N ASN A 134 -8.65 -7.20 -1.73
CA ASN A 134 -8.71 -7.71 -0.36
C ASN A 134 -7.41 -7.45 0.41
N VAL A 135 -6.24 -7.54 -0.26
CA VAL A 135 -4.94 -7.21 0.34
C VAL A 135 -4.87 -5.72 0.70
N ALA A 136 -5.27 -4.82 -0.21
CA ALA A 136 -5.32 -3.39 0.08
C ALA A 136 -6.25 -3.09 1.26
N ARG A 137 -7.46 -3.66 1.26
CA ARG A 137 -8.46 -3.49 2.32
C ARG A 137 -7.93 -3.99 3.68
N GLY A 138 -7.34 -5.19 3.70
CA GLY A 138 -6.73 -5.75 4.91
C GLY A 138 -5.55 -4.92 5.42
N GLY A 139 -4.75 -4.37 4.50
CA GLY A 139 -3.67 -3.44 4.81
C GLY A 139 -4.17 -2.16 5.48
N PHE A 140 -5.18 -1.50 4.91
CA PHE A 140 -5.77 -0.29 5.49
C PHE A 140 -6.39 -0.55 6.87
N ARG A 141 -7.13 -1.65 7.02
CA ARG A 141 -7.68 -2.05 8.32
C ARG A 141 -6.58 -2.20 9.37
N SER A 142 -5.53 -2.97 9.05
CA SER A 142 -4.41 -3.20 9.97
C SER A 142 -3.67 -1.91 10.32
N ALA A 143 -3.52 -1.02 9.34
CA ALA A 143 -2.89 0.28 9.54
C ALA A 143 -3.69 1.17 10.50
N VAL A 144 -5.01 1.27 10.29
CA VAL A 144 -5.90 2.09 11.13
C VAL A 144 -5.99 1.53 12.54
N ASP A 145 -6.09 0.20 12.69
CA ASP A 145 -6.03 -0.47 13.99
C ASP A 145 -4.71 -0.15 14.72
N GLY A 146 -3.56 -0.25 14.02
CA GLY A 146 -2.26 0.08 14.58
C GLY A 146 -2.12 1.54 15.03
N MET A 147 -2.66 2.48 14.23
CA MET A 147 -2.69 3.90 14.58
C MET A 147 -3.62 4.17 15.78
N ALA A 148 -4.76 3.49 15.88
CA ALA A 148 -5.68 3.62 17.00
C ALA A 148 -5.02 3.14 18.30
N LEU A 149 -4.34 1.99 18.25
CA LEU A 149 -3.55 1.46 19.36
C LEU A 149 -2.45 2.43 19.80
N ALA A 150 -1.82 3.15 18.88
CA ALA A 150 -0.81 4.16 19.22
C ALA A 150 -1.40 5.31 20.04
N VAL A 151 -2.59 5.81 19.66
CA VAL A 151 -3.30 6.86 20.39
C VAL A 151 -3.72 6.38 21.78
N ASP A 152 -4.29 5.17 21.88
CA ASP A 152 -4.70 4.58 23.16
C ASP A 152 -3.51 4.32 24.08
N THR A 153 -2.40 3.84 23.52
CA THR A 153 -1.16 3.61 24.27
C THR A 153 -0.61 4.94 24.78
N TYR A 154 -0.59 5.99 23.96
CA TYR A 154 -0.21 7.33 24.40
C TYR A 154 -1.06 7.82 25.58
N ALA A 155 -2.39 7.70 25.49
CA ALA A 155 -3.32 8.07 26.55
C ALA A 155 -3.08 7.28 27.85
N TYR A 156 -2.77 5.99 27.74
CA TYR A 156 -2.39 5.15 28.88
C TYR A 156 -1.07 5.61 29.50
N CYS A 157 -0.04 5.88 28.70
CA CYS A 157 1.28 6.27 29.17
C CYS A 157 1.27 7.60 29.97
N ARG A 158 0.28 8.47 29.77
CA ARG A 158 0.14 9.68 30.59
C ARG A 158 -0.21 9.40 32.05
N LYS A 159 -0.84 8.25 32.33
CA LYS A 159 -1.37 7.87 33.64
C LYS A 159 -0.39 7.03 34.45
N VAL A 160 0.63 6.46 33.82
CA VAL A 160 1.65 5.67 34.51
C VAL A 160 2.69 6.56 35.22
N SER A 161 3.43 5.96 36.16
CA SER A 161 4.51 6.63 36.89
C SER A 161 5.61 7.13 35.96
N THR A 162 6.34 8.15 36.40
CA THR A 162 7.42 8.80 35.63
C THR A 162 8.51 7.82 35.22
N ASP A 163 8.81 6.83 36.06
CA ASP A 163 9.92 5.89 35.88
C ASP A 163 9.74 4.96 34.68
N VAL A 164 8.49 4.68 34.29
CA VAL A 164 8.16 3.81 33.13
C VAL A 164 7.57 4.59 31.95
N ARG A 165 7.19 5.86 32.16
CA ARG A 165 6.52 6.70 31.16
C ARG A 165 7.33 6.84 29.89
N ALA A 166 8.64 7.06 29.99
CA ALA A 166 9.50 7.24 28.81
C ALA A 166 9.50 6.00 27.90
N GLY A 167 9.68 4.81 28.48
CA GLY A 167 9.62 3.55 27.73
C GLY A 167 8.23 3.28 27.14
N CYS A 168 7.18 3.64 27.88
CA CYS A 168 5.80 3.53 27.41
C CYS A 168 5.53 4.44 26.19
N LEU A 169 5.92 5.72 26.26
CA LEU A 169 5.75 6.67 25.15
C LEU A 169 6.55 6.25 23.92
N GLU A 170 7.72 5.63 24.10
CA GLU A 170 8.51 5.06 23.01
C GLU A 170 7.82 3.86 22.33
N VAL A 171 7.00 3.08 23.05
CA VAL A 171 6.14 2.05 22.42
C VAL A 171 5.05 2.71 21.59
N ALA A 172 4.36 3.72 22.11
CA ALA A 172 3.34 4.48 21.38
C ALA A 172 3.91 5.09 20.08
N ARG A 173 5.13 5.63 20.13
CA ARG A 173 5.83 6.19 18.97
C ARG A 173 6.06 5.13 17.89
N ARG A 174 6.57 3.96 18.28
CA ARG A 174 6.82 2.84 17.35
C ARG A 174 5.54 2.30 16.74
N GLN A 175 4.44 2.22 17.51
CA GLN A 175 3.12 1.85 16.99
C GLN A 175 2.61 2.85 15.96
N ARG A 176 2.74 4.16 16.22
CA ARG A 176 2.39 5.22 15.26
C ARG A 176 3.16 5.03 13.96
N THR A 177 4.49 4.89 14.04
CA THR A 177 5.34 4.65 12.86
C THR A 177 4.90 3.39 12.11
N ALA A 178 4.69 2.27 12.82
CA ALA A 178 4.26 1.02 12.18
C ALA A 178 2.89 1.14 11.48
N GLY A 179 1.94 1.87 12.09
CA GLY A 179 0.63 2.13 11.49
C GLY A 179 0.72 2.98 10.22
N VAL A 180 1.50 4.07 10.25
CA VAL A 180 1.73 4.93 9.06
C VAL A 180 2.47 4.17 7.96
N MET A 181 3.44 3.32 8.31
CA MET A 181 4.13 2.43 7.38
C MET A 181 3.15 1.46 6.70
N ALA A 182 2.31 0.77 7.49
CA ALA A 182 1.32 -0.16 6.97
C ALA A 182 0.31 0.54 6.06
N TRP A 183 -0.09 1.77 6.41
CA TRP A 183 -0.94 2.61 5.57
C TRP A 183 -0.28 2.86 4.21
N SER A 184 1.01 3.23 4.20
CA SER A 184 1.73 3.52 2.96
C SER A 184 1.80 2.31 2.03
N VAL A 185 1.98 1.10 2.58
CA VAL A 185 1.94 -0.15 1.80
C VAL A 185 0.56 -0.39 1.20
N ALA A 186 -0.50 -0.20 1.99
CA ALA A 186 -1.87 -0.34 1.50
C ALA A 186 -2.20 0.71 0.43
N ALA A 187 -1.72 1.94 0.58
CA ALA A 187 -1.86 3.02 -0.39
C ALA A 187 -1.16 2.70 -1.71
N THR A 188 0.06 2.15 -1.68
CA THR A 188 0.75 1.69 -2.89
C THR A 188 0.02 0.54 -3.58
N GLN A 189 -0.53 -0.42 -2.81
CA GLN A 189 -1.34 -1.49 -3.40
C GLN A 189 -2.64 -0.94 -4.02
N LEU A 190 -3.27 0.04 -3.38
CA LEU A 190 -4.46 0.72 -3.90
C LEU A 190 -4.15 1.50 -5.18
N ASP A 191 -3.01 2.18 -5.24
CA ASP A 191 -2.56 2.89 -6.43
C ASP A 191 -2.42 1.93 -7.63
N ALA A 192 -1.73 0.81 -7.44
CA ALA A 192 -1.57 -0.22 -8.47
C ALA A 192 -2.91 -0.76 -9.00
N ILE A 193 -3.87 -1.09 -8.11
CA ILE A 193 -5.18 -1.59 -8.57
C ILE A 193 -6.05 -0.50 -9.21
N ASN A 194 -5.84 0.78 -8.90
CA ASN A 194 -6.52 1.87 -9.61
C ASN A 194 -5.97 2.03 -11.04
N VAL A 195 -4.66 1.93 -11.22
CA VAL A 195 -4.04 1.91 -12.57
C VAL A 195 -4.58 0.73 -13.38
N ASP A 196 -4.58 -0.48 -12.82
CA ASP A 196 -5.10 -1.69 -13.47
C ASP A 196 -6.59 -1.57 -13.83
N ALA A 197 -7.37 -0.87 -13.00
CA ALA A 197 -8.79 -0.59 -13.23
C ALA A 197 -9.04 0.57 -14.22
N GLY A 198 -7.99 1.25 -14.70
CA GLY A 198 -8.10 2.39 -15.62
C GLY A 198 -8.51 3.71 -14.96
N HIS A 199 -8.38 3.81 -13.63
CA HIS A 199 -8.61 5.03 -12.86
C HIS A 199 -7.35 5.89 -12.72
N GLY A 200 -6.20 5.41 -13.21
CA GLY A 200 -4.90 6.06 -13.08
C GLY A 200 -4.39 6.09 -11.64
N HIS A 201 -3.28 6.80 -11.41
CA HIS A 201 -2.67 6.93 -10.09
C HIS A 201 -3.60 7.60 -9.06
N GLN A 202 -3.63 7.08 -7.84
CA GLN A 202 -4.40 7.56 -6.70
C GLN A 202 -3.49 7.67 -5.46
N HIS A 203 -3.19 8.90 -5.03
CA HIS A 203 -2.16 9.17 -4.03
C HIS A 203 -2.75 9.34 -2.64
N VAL A 204 -3.30 8.26 -2.08
CA VAL A 204 -3.91 8.26 -0.74
C VAL A 204 -2.91 8.03 0.39
N TYR A 205 -1.78 8.73 0.38
CA TYR A 205 -0.74 8.62 1.41
C TYR A 205 -1.02 9.52 2.63
N LEU A 206 -0.63 9.07 3.82
CA LEU A 206 -0.60 9.91 5.01
C LEU A 206 0.69 10.73 5.03
N THR A 207 0.61 11.99 5.46
CA THR A 207 1.80 12.79 5.70
C THR A 207 2.59 12.20 6.88
N SER A 208 3.77 11.65 6.61
CA SER A 208 4.71 11.22 7.65
C SER A 208 5.78 12.28 7.91
N THR A 209 6.41 12.23 9.07
CA THR A 209 7.63 13.02 9.30
C THR A 209 8.76 12.46 8.43
N PRO A 210 9.65 13.31 7.85
CA PRO A 210 10.82 12.82 7.13
C PRO A 210 11.64 11.85 7.98
N GLY A 211 12.03 10.71 7.40
CA GLY A 211 12.81 9.68 8.09
C GLY A 211 12.02 8.59 8.82
N GLU A 212 10.68 8.65 8.82
CA GLU A 212 9.83 7.58 9.39
C GLU A 212 9.69 6.34 8.49
N GLY A 213 10.27 6.38 7.29
CA GLY A 213 10.34 5.27 6.34
C GLY A 213 9.08 5.07 5.50
N ALA A 214 8.00 5.82 5.73
CA ALA A 214 6.75 5.66 5.01
C ALA A 214 6.93 5.94 3.53
N MET A 215 6.30 5.13 2.69
CA MET A 215 6.27 5.40 1.26
C MET A 215 5.46 6.67 1.00
N MET A 216 5.89 7.41 -0.01
CA MET A 216 5.25 8.66 -0.44
C MET A 216 4.64 8.45 -1.81
N ALA A 217 3.71 9.34 -2.16
CA ALA A 217 3.29 9.52 -3.53
C ALA A 217 4.50 9.70 -4.45
N ASP A 218 4.44 9.15 -5.65
CA ASP A 218 5.43 9.46 -6.67
C ASP A 218 5.16 10.87 -7.27
N GLY A 219 5.98 11.27 -8.23
CA GLY A 219 5.83 12.57 -8.91
C GLY A 219 4.77 12.59 -10.01
N VAL A 220 4.03 11.49 -10.23
CA VAL A 220 3.07 11.36 -11.31
C VAL A 220 1.74 12.02 -10.88
N PRO A 221 1.08 12.81 -11.74
CA PRO A 221 -0.21 13.40 -11.40
C PRO A 221 -1.30 12.33 -11.17
N GLU A 222 -2.22 12.58 -10.24
CA GLU A 222 -3.36 11.67 -10.05
C GLU A 222 -4.21 11.58 -11.33
N GLY A 223 -4.75 10.39 -11.60
CA GLY A 223 -5.60 10.13 -12.76
C GLY A 223 -4.87 9.90 -14.08
N THR A 224 -3.53 9.86 -14.09
CA THR A 224 -2.75 9.44 -15.27
C THR A 224 -2.32 7.98 -15.18
N ASN A 225 -2.00 7.37 -16.33
CA ASN A 225 -1.50 5.99 -16.46
C ASN A 225 -0.02 5.95 -16.83
#